data_AF-A0A3S5A2Z6-F1
#
_entry.id   AF-A0A3S5A2Z6-F1
#
_cell.length_a   1.000
_cell.length_b   1.000
_cell.length_c   1.000
_cell.angle_alpha   90.00
_cell.angle_beta   90.00
_cell.angle_gamma   90.00
#
_symmetry.space_group_name_H-M   'P 1'
#
loop_
_entity.id
_entity.type
_entity.pdbx_description
1 polymer ?
#
loop_
_entity_poly.entity_id
_entity_poly.type
_entity_poly.pdbx_seq_one_letter_code
_entity_poly.pdbx_strand_id
1 'polypeptide(L)'
;MEYLPKPIDLYSSPPFGVDIRTSRLPMLIGHRGMGAESAREEGDVIWPENTIASFQRAHHLGIRVVELDALVTKNCKSAVVHHNFTVRLKKGVSNATLDVISC
;
A
#
# COMPACT_ATOMS: atom_id res chain seq x y z
N MET A 1 -4.63 26.14 -35.21
CA MET A 1 -3.76 25.01 -34.82
C MET A 1 -4.20 24.59 -33.43
N GLU A 2 -4.89 23.45 -33.32
CA GLU A 2 -5.24 22.87 -32.02
C GLU A 2 -3.99 22.28 -31.38
N TYR A 3 -3.71 22.70 -30.13
CA TYR A 3 -2.65 22.13 -29.33
C TYR A 3 -3.15 20.83 -28.71
N LEU A 4 -2.89 19.70 -29.37
CA LEU A 4 -3.11 18.39 -28.76
C LEU A 4 -1.95 18.13 -27.78
N PRO A 5 -2.21 17.97 -26.47
CA PRO A 5 -1.16 17.61 -25.54
C PRO A 5 -0.60 16.24 -25.93
N LYS A 6 0.73 16.14 -26.04
CA LYS A 6 1.40 14.86 -26.26
C LYS A 6 0.99 13.87 -25.17
N PRO A 7 0.82 12.57 -25.47
CA PRO A 7 0.52 11.57 -24.47
C PRO A 7 1.55 11.67 -23.34
N ILE A 8 1.07 11.78 -22.10
CA ILE A 8 1.94 11.68 -20.93
C ILE A 8 2.47 10.25 -20.95
N ASP A 9 3.77 10.10 -21.21
CA ASP A 9 4.46 8.84 -21.08
C ASP A 9 4.57 8.48 -19.59
N LEU A 10 3.52 7.84 -19.08
CA LEU A 10 3.42 7.34 -17.71
C LEU A 10 4.37 6.16 -17.44
N TYR A 11 5.05 5.63 -18.47
CA TYR A 11 5.91 4.45 -18.40
C TYR A 11 7.40 4.76 -18.50
N SER A 12 7.77 5.92 -19.03
CA SER A 12 9.09 6.50 -18.77
C SER A 12 9.16 6.81 -17.28
N SER A 13 9.76 5.90 -16.51
CA SER A 13 10.05 6.16 -15.10
C SER A 13 10.72 7.52 -15.03
N PRO A 14 10.15 8.54 -14.37
CA PRO A 14 10.81 9.83 -14.23
C PRO A 14 12.22 9.56 -13.70
N PRO A 15 13.25 10.17 -14.30
CA PRO A 15 14.64 9.87 -13.97
C PRO A 15 14.81 9.86 -12.46
N PHE A 16 15.57 8.89 -11.95
CA PHE A 16 15.96 8.83 -10.53
C PHE A 16 16.37 10.24 -10.09
N GLY A 17 15.55 10.89 -9.24
CA GLY A 17 15.79 12.27 -8.80
C GLY A 17 14.69 13.31 -9.06
N VAL A 18 13.54 12.96 -9.65
CA VAL A 18 12.39 13.90 -9.63
C VAL A 18 11.90 14.05 -8.19
N ASP A 19 12.13 15.23 -7.59
CA ASP A 19 11.56 15.59 -6.29
C ASP A 19 10.03 15.59 -6.41
N ILE A 20 9.42 14.63 -5.70
CA ILE A 20 7.96 14.45 -5.63
C ILE A 20 7.24 15.71 -5.14
N ARG A 21 7.92 16.60 -4.41
CA ARG A 21 7.38 17.88 -3.91
C ARG A 21 7.34 18.97 -4.98
N THR A 22 8.15 18.86 -6.04
CA THR A 22 8.22 19.87 -7.11
C THR A 22 7.59 19.39 -8.42
N SER A 23 7.17 18.13 -8.48
CA SER A 23 6.54 17.52 -9.65
C SER A 23 5.12 18.06 -9.86
N ARG A 24 4.81 18.48 -11.09
CA ARG A 24 3.42 18.75 -11.54
C ARG A 24 2.71 17.50 -12.08
N LEU A 25 3.38 16.36 -12.08
CA LEU A 25 2.79 15.09 -12.53
C LEU A 25 1.95 14.45 -11.41
N PRO A 26 0.85 13.75 -11.76
CA PRO A 26 0.09 12.97 -10.79
C PRO A 26 0.98 11.98 -10.04
N MET A 27 0.78 11.88 -8.72
CA MET A 27 1.48 10.91 -7.90
C MET A 27 0.70 9.60 -7.89
N LEU A 28 1.32 8.52 -8.35
CA LEU A 28 0.78 7.17 -8.17
C LEU A 28 1.23 6.66 -6.80
N ILE A 29 0.25 6.27 -5.99
CA ILE A 29 0.45 5.75 -4.64
C ILE A 29 -0.10 4.33 -4.58
N GLY A 30 0.73 3.38 -4.17
CA GLY A 30 0.29 2.02 -3.91
C GLY A 30 -0.48 1.94 -2.60
N HIS A 31 -1.81 1.96 -2.66
CA HIS A 31 -2.70 1.83 -1.51
C HIS A 31 -2.42 0.50 -0.77
N ARG A 32 -2.08 0.58 0.52
CA ARG A 32 -1.63 -0.54 1.37
C ARG A 32 -0.53 -1.39 0.73
N GLY A 33 0.33 -0.72 -0.05
CA GLY A 33 1.39 -1.35 -0.83
C GLY A 33 1.01 -1.97 -2.17
N MET A 34 -0.22 -1.83 -2.67
CA MET A 34 -0.82 -2.64 -3.76
C MET A 34 -1.41 -3.98 -3.29
N GLY A 35 -1.80 -4.06 -2.02
CA GLY A 35 -2.59 -5.19 -1.54
C GLY A 35 -4.06 -5.08 -1.91
N ALA A 36 -4.76 -6.20 -1.82
CA ALA A 36 -6.20 -6.27 -2.00
C ALA A 36 -6.83 -7.22 -0.99
N GLU A 37 -7.98 -6.85 -0.43
CA GLU A 37 -8.75 -7.72 0.48
C GLU A 37 -9.45 -8.86 -0.25
N SER A 38 -9.75 -8.67 -1.54
CA SER A 38 -10.43 -9.64 -2.39
C SER A 38 -9.92 -9.57 -3.83
N ALA A 39 -10.04 -10.71 -4.53
CA ALA A 39 -9.87 -10.76 -5.97
C ALA A 39 -11.00 -9.98 -6.65
N ARG A 40 -10.71 -9.30 -7.76
CA ARG A 40 -11.73 -8.64 -8.57
C ARG A 40 -12.34 -9.63 -9.56
N GLU A 41 -11.50 -10.51 -10.10
CA GLU A 41 -11.87 -11.56 -11.05
C GLU A 41 -11.34 -12.93 -10.60
N GLU A 42 -11.96 -14.00 -11.09
CA GLU A 42 -11.51 -15.37 -10.80
C GLU A 42 -10.12 -15.60 -11.42
N GLY A 43 -9.14 -15.97 -10.58
CA GLY A 43 -7.75 -16.19 -11.00
C GLY A 43 -6.79 -15.03 -10.71
N ASP A 44 -7.28 -13.89 -10.20
CA ASP A 44 -6.42 -12.78 -9.78
C ASP A 44 -5.46 -13.20 -8.65
N VAL A 45 -4.18 -12.83 -8.81
CA VAL A 45 -3.19 -12.99 -7.74
C VAL A 45 -3.43 -11.90 -6.69
N ILE A 46 -3.94 -12.32 -5.52
CA ILE A 46 -4.14 -11.43 -4.37
C ILE A 46 -2.83 -11.27 -3.61
N TRP A 47 -2.42 -10.02 -3.42
CA TRP A 47 -1.32 -9.66 -2.52
C TRP A 47 -1.91 -9.22 -1.16
N PRO A 48 -1.47 -9.81 -0.04
CA PRO A 48 -1.94 -9.38 1.27
C PRO A 48 -1.56 -7.92 1.53
N GLU A 49 -2.54 -7.09 1.82
CA GLU A 49 -2.36 -5.68 2.17
C GLU A 49 -1.49 -5.47 3.40
N ASN A 50 -0.86 -4.29 3.48
CA ASN A 50 -0.08 -3.88 4.65
C ASN A 50 1.03 -4.88 5.02
N THR A 51 1.58 -5.59 4.02
CA THR A 51 2.68 -6.55 4.19
C THR A 51 3.92 -6.14 3.41
N ILE A 52 5.08 -6.64 3.84
CA ILE A 52 6.33 -6.47 3.07
C ILE A 52 6.17 -6.99 1.63
N ALA A 53 5.41 -8.08 1.44
CA ALA A 53 5.18 -8.65 0.12
C ALA A 53 4.40 -7.71 -0.81
N SER A 54 3.37 -7.00 -0.32
CA SER A 54 2.69 -5.98 -1.12
C SER A 54 3.64 -4.81 -1.43
N PHE A 55 4.40 -4.31 -0.46
CA PHE A 55 5.38 -3.24 -0.71
C PHE A 55 6.43 -3.61 -1.76
N GLN A 56 6.93 -4.84 -1.72
CA GLN A 56 7.84 -5.36 -2.75
C GLN A 56 7.16 -5.42 -4.12
N ARG A 57 5.88 -5.80 -4.17
CA ARG A 57 5.10 -5.78 -5.41
C ARG A 57 4.97 -4.37 -5.98
N ALA A 58 4.65 -3.37 -5.16
CA ALA A 58 4.64 -1.96 -5.57
C ALA A 58 5.99 -1.55 -6.18
N HIS A 59 7.08 -1.85 -5.49
CA HIS A 59 8.44 -1.56 -5.96
C HIS A 59 8.73 -2.21 -7.33
N HIS A 60 8.40 -3.50 -7.50
CA HIS A 60 8.57 -4.21 -8.76
C HIS A 60 7.74 -3.63 -9.91
N LEU A 61 6.62 -2.96 -9.62
CA LEU A 61 5.78 -2.28 -10.60
C LEU A 61 6.21 -0.82 -10.87
N GLY A 62 7.31 -0.36 -10.28
CA GLY A 62 7.80 1.00 -10.45
C GLY A 62 7.04 2.05 -9.64
N ILE A 63 6.18 1.63 -8.70
CA ILE A 63 5.48 2.54 -7.80
C ILE A 63 6.48 3.06 -6.76
N ARG A 64 6.64 4.38 -6.72
CA ARG A 64 7.66 5.05 -5.88
C ARG A 64 7.16 5.44 -4.49
N VAL A 65 5.84 5.45 -4.30
CA VAL A 65 5.20 5.83 -3.03
C VAL A 65 4.18 4.75 -2.68
N VAL A 66 4.25 4.26 -1.46
CA VAL A 66 3.23 3.35 -0.89
C VAL A 66 2.54 4.05 0.26
N GLU A 67 1.25 3.80 0.39
CA GLU A 67 0.47 4.14 1.58
C GLU A 67 0.39 2.89 2.47
N LEU A 68 0.34 3.10 3.79
CA LEU A 68 0.18 2.04 4.78
C LEU A 68 -0.60 2.58 5.98
N ASP A 69 -1.38 1.70 6.60
CA ASP A 69 -2.08 1.98 7.85
C ASP A 69 -1.22 1.53 9.04
N ALA A 70 -1.08 2.36 10.06
CA ALA A 70 -0.33 2.03 11.27
C ALA A 70 -1.16 2.26 12.53
N LEU A 71 -1.11 1.30 13.45
CA LEU A 71 -1.79 1.33 14.74
C LEU A 71 -0.76 1.17 15.87
N VAL A 72 -0.99 1.85 16.98
CA VAL A 72 -0.13 1.75 18.16
C VAL A 72 -0.57 0.58 19.04
N THR A 73 0.39 -0.17 19.56
CA THR A 73 0.12 -1.24 20.52
C THR A 73 -0.26 -0.69 21.89
N LYS A 74 -1.04 -1.45 22.67
CA LYS A 74 -1.52 -1.04 24.01
C LYS A 74 -0.43 -0.56 24.97
N ASN A 75 0.77 -1.12 24.89
CA ASN A 75 1.89 -0.72 25.76
C ASN A 75 2.67 0.49 25.24
N CYS A 76 2.23 1.08 24.12
CA CYS A 76 2.85 2.21 23.41
C CYS A 76 4.32 1.97 23.01
N LYS A 77 4.79 0.73 22.94
CA LYS A 77 6.19 0.41 22.63
C LYS A 77 6.44 0.16 21.15
N SER A 78 5.39 -0.16 20.38
CA SER A 78 5.50 -0.40 18.96
C SER A 78 4.27 0.05 18.19
N ALA A 79 4.47 0.34 16.90
CA ALA A 79 3.42 0.43 15.92
C ALA A 79 3.35 -0.87 15.11
N VAL A 80 2.14 -1.24 14.70
CA VAL A 80 1.84 -2.41 13.86
C VAL A 80 1.18 -1.90 12.59
N VAL A 81 1.54 -2.48 11.45
CA VAL A 81 0.93 -2.13 10.16
C VAL A 81 -0.35 -2.97 9.99
N HIS A 82 -1.51 -2.32 10.04
CA HIS A 82 -2.83 -2.96 9.91
C HIS A 82 -3.92 -1.90 9.77
N HIS A 83 -4.95 -2.16 8.95
CA HIS A 83 -5.99 -1.16 8.66
C HIS A 83 -7.11 -1.09 9.72
N ASN A 84 -7.47 -2.22 10.32
CA ASN A 84 -8.55 -2.29 11.30
C ASN A 84 -8.03 -2.28 12.73
N PHE A 85 -8.79 -1.69 13.65
CA PHE A 85 -8.55 -1.76 15.09
C PHE A 85 -8.78 -3.17 15.69
N THR A 86 -9.21 -4.14 14.89
CA THR A 86 -9.46 -5.51 15.33
C THR A 86 -8.83 -6.49 14.35
N VAL A 87 -8.37 -7.63 14.88
CA VAL A 87 -7.77 -8.71 14.10
C VAL A 87 -8.68 -9.92 14.17
N ARG A 88 -9.06 -10.47 13.02
CA ARG A 88 -9.80 -11.73 12.94
C ARG A 88 -8.83 -12.87 12.71
N LEU A 89 -8.76 -13.79 13.66
CA LEU A 89 -7.97 -15.01 13.51
C LEU A 89 -8.73 -16.05 12.69
N LYS A 90 -8.04 -16.78 11.83
CA LYS A 90 -8.62 -17.97 11.21
C LYS A 90 -8.89 -19.03 12.28
N LYS A 91 -10.04 -19.71 12.19
CA LYS A 91 -10.44 -20.83 13.07
C LYS A 91 -9.30 -21.86 13.12
N GLY A 92 -8.84 -22.20 14.33
CA GLY A 92 -7.75 -23.17 14.56
C GLY A 92 -6.47 -22.57 15.14
N VAL A 93 -6.35 -21.25 15.20
CA VAL A 93 -5.32 -20.56 15.98
C VAL A 93 -5.93 -20.18 17.33
N SER A 94 -5.45 -20.77 18.42
CA SER A 94 -5.89 -20.43 19.78
C SER A 94 -5.73 -18.93 20.02
N ASN A 95 -6.84 -18.25 20.31
CA ASN A 95 -7.03 -16.85 20.67
C ASN A 95 -5.75 -16.07 21.00
N ALA A 96 -5.14 -15.47 19.97
CA ALA A 96 -4.25 -14.33 20.14
C ALA A 96 -5.09 -13.06 19.95
N THR A 97 -5.67 -12.55 21.04
CA THR A 97 -6.15 -11.18 21.04
C THR A 97 -4.92 -10.30 20.83
N LEU A 98 -4.73 -9.81 19.61
CA LEU A 98 -3.88 -8.65 19.40
C LEU A 98 -4.64 -7.50 20.07
N ASP A 99 -4.27 -7.22 21.32
CA ASP A 99 -4.72 -6.08 22.11
C ASP A 99 -4.20 -4.78 21.45
N VAL A 100 -4.81 -4.43 20.31
CA VAL A 100 -4.47 -3.25 19.51
C VAL A 100 -5.68 -2.33 19.50
N ILE A 101 -5.96 -1.65 20.62
CA ILE A 101 -6.86 -0.49 20.62
C ILE A 101 -6.38 0.59 21.60
N SER A 102 -6.34 1.82 21.06
CA SER A 102 -6.45 3.16 21.65
C SER A 102 -5.60 3.49 22.88
N CYS A 103 -4.65 4.41 22.67
CA CYS A 103 -4.32 5.40 23.69
C CYS A 103 -5.55 6.25 24.02
#